data_AF-A0A0K8RJ05-F1
#
_entry.id   AF-A0A0K8RJ05-F1
#
_cell.length_a   1.000
_cell.length_b   1.000
_cell.length_c   1.000
_cell.angle_alpha   90.00
_cell.angle_beta   90.00
_cell.angle_gamma   90.00
#
_symmetry.space_group_name_H-M   'P 1'
#
loop_
_entity.id
_entity.type
_entity.pdbx_description
1 polymer ?
#
loop_
_entity_poly.entity_id
_entity_poly.type
_entity_poly.pdbx_seq_one_letter_code
_entity_poly.pdbx_strand_id
1 'polypeptide(L)'
;MPPSINSRTVACVLVAIAVQAGLYYYFTRRTILLVGVLSARGNFERRTVARETWLSGTSRVKSFFVVGQQPCRVPPEDRVDPYVCARWEPNVTEINENLEFLRYNGQNPRLFSP
;
A
#
# COMPACT_ATOMS: atom_id res chain seq x y z
N MET A 1 -41.12 -50.62 -12.26
CA MET A 1 -41.93 -49.54 -12.86
C MET A 1 -41.17 -48.23 -12.65
N PRO A 2 -40.77 -47.52 -13.72
CA PRO A 2 -40.10 -46.23 -13.56
C PRO A 2 -41.11 -45.20 -13.00
N PRO A 3 -40.69 -44.29 -12.10
CA PRO A 3 -41.56 -43.25 -11.59
C PRO A 3 -41.95 -42.30 -12.73
N SER A 4 -43.25 -42.02 -12.88
CA SER A 4 -43.74 -41.01 -13.80
C SER A 4 -43.26 -39.63 -13.33
N ILE A 5 -42.29 -39.07 -14.05
CA ILE A 5 -41.79 -37.72 -13.79
C ILE A 5 -42.93 -36.71 -13.99
N ASN A 6 -43.32 -36.02 -12.92
CA ASN A 6 -44.36 -35.00 -12.94
C ASN A 6 -43.79 -33.70 -13.53
N SER A 7 -44.49 -33.13 -14.51
CA SER A 7 -44.11 -31.87 -15.18
C SER A 7 -43.82 -30.72 -14.20
N ARG A 8 -44.57 -30.66 -13.08
CA ARG A 8 -44.33 -29.67 -12.02
C ARG A 8 -42.98 -29.86 -11.33
N THR A 9 -42.58 -31.10 -11.08
CA THR A 9 -41.29 -31.44 -10.47
C THR A 9 -40.14 -31.05 -11.40
N VAL A 10 -40.29 -31.27 -12.71
CA VAL A 10 -39.28 -30.85 -13.70
C VAL A 10 -39.14 -29.33 -13.72
N ALA A 11 -40.25 -28.59 -13.73
CA ALA A 11 -40.23 -27.13 -13.69
C ALA A 11 -39.55 -26.59 -12.43
N CYS A 12 -39.87 -27.15 -11.25
CA CYS A 12 -39.22 -26.77 -9.99
C CYS A 12 -37.71 -27.02 -10.02
N VAL A 13 -37.26 -28.15 -10.56
CA VAL A 13 -35.83 -28.48 -10.67
C VAL A 13 -35.12 -27.51 -11.62
N LEU A 14 -35.70 -27.19 -12.77
CA LEU A 14 -35.12 -26.23 -13.72
C LEU A 14 -35.00 -24.83 -13.12
N VAL A 15 -36.02 -24.38 -12.38
CA VAL A 15 -35.97 -23.09 -11.66
C VAL A 15 -34.88 -23.11 -10.59
N ALA A 16 -34.77 -24.18 -9.80
CA ALA A 16 -33.75 -24.31 -8.77
C ALA A 16 -32.32 -24.26 -9.37
N ILE A 17 -32.09 -24.96 -10.48
CA ILE A 17 -30.81 -24.94 -11.20
C ILE A 17 -30.50 -23.53 -11.73
N ALA A 18 -31.49 -22.84 -12.32
CA ALA A 18 -31.31 -21.48 -12.82
C ALA A 18 -30.95 -20.51 -11.68
N VAL A 19 -31.62 -20.63 -10.52
CA VAL A 19 -31.34 -19.83 -9.33
C VAL A 19 -29.93 -20.13 -8.80
N GLN A 20 -29.55 -21.40 -8.67
CA GLN A 20 -28.21 -21.79 -8.24
C GLN A 20 -27.12 -21.30 -9.21
N ALA A 21 -27.33 -21.43 -10.51
CA ALA A 21 -26.39 -20.92 -11.52
C ALA A 21 -26.26 -19.38 -11.44
N GLY A 22 -27.37 -18.67 -11.26
CA GLY A 22 -27.38 -17.22 -11.08
C GLY A 22 -26.63 -16.77 -9.82
N LEU A 23 -26.87 -17.45 -8.68
CA LEU A 23 -26.16 -17.19 -7.43
C LEU A 23 -24.67 -17.49 -7.54
N TYR A 24 -24.30 -18.62 -8.16
CA TYR A 24 -22.91 -18.99 -8.41
C TYR A 24 -22.20 -17.94 -9.26
N TYR A 25 -22.84 -17.48 -10.33
CA TYR A 25 -22.30 -16.43 -11.21
C TYR A 25 -22.14 -15.09 -10.48
N TYR A 26 -23.13 -14.71 -9.66
CA TYR A 26 -23.05 -13.49 -8.85
C TYR A 26 -21.89 -13.52 -7.85
N PHE A 27 -21.73 -14.63 -7.13
CA PHE A 27 -20.67 -14.80 -6.14
C PHE A 27 -19.27 -14.87 -6.74
N THR A 28 -19.13 -15.53 -7.89
CA THR A 28 -17.83 -15.65 -8.59
C THR A 28 -17.40 -14.34 -9.24
N ARG A 29 -18.34 -13.47 -9.64
CA ARG A 29 -18.03 -12.14 -10.19
C ARG A 29 -17.72 -11.07 -9.15
N ARG A 30 -18.06 -11.26 -7.87
CA ARG A 30 -17.78 -10.25 -6.84
C ARG A 30 -16.29 -10.16 -6.53
N THR A 31 -15.77 -8.93 -6.57
CA THR A 31 -14.50 -8.54 -5.95
C THR A 31 -14.65 -8.66 -4.44
N ILE A 32 -13.73 -9.38 -3.78
CA ILE A 32 -13.77 -9.65 -2.34
C ILE A 32 -12.74 -8.85 -1.55
N LEU A 33 -11.70 -8.34 -2.22
CA LEU A 33 -10.60 -7.64 -1.58
C LEU A 33 -10.15 -6.47 -2.44
N LEU A 34 -9.93 -5.34 -1.77
CA LEU A 34 -9.35 -4.14 -2.35
C LEU A 34 -8.00 -3.91 -1.69
N VAL A 35 -6.95 -3.73 -2.49
CA VAL A 35 -5.59 -3.47 -1.99
C VAL A 35 -5.14 -2.09 -2.43
N GLY A 36 -4.96 -1.18 -1.47
CA GLY A 36 -4.39 0.14 -1.71
C GLY A 36 -2.90 0.15 -1.37
N VAL A 37 -2.04 0.35 -2.36
CA VAL A 37 -0.58 0.39 -2.18
C VAL A 37 -0.12 1.84 -2.23
N LEU A 38 0.43 2.34 -1.13
CA LEU A 38 1.02 3.68 -1.08
C LEU A 38 2.30 3.71 -1.92
N SER A 39 2.43 4.70 -2.81
CA SER A 39 3.60 4.87 -3.65
C SER A 39 3.91 6.34 -3.92
N ALA A 40 5.17 6.62 -4.24
CA ALA A 40 5.61 7.91 -4.77
C ALA A 40 5.56 7.92 -6.30
N ARG A 41 5.60 9.12 -6.89
CA ARG A 41 5.65 9.31 -8.35
C ARG A 41 6.88 8.69 -8.99
N GLY A 42 8.05 8.87 -8.38
CA GLY A 42 9.32 8.34 -8.88
C GLY A 42 9.47 6.82 -8.78
N ASN A 43 8.60 6.12 -8.03
CA ASN A 43 8.69 4.67 -7.85
C ASN A 43 8.03 3.92 -9.02
N PHE A 44 8.46 4.17 -10.26
CA PHE A 44 7.93 3.46 -11.42
C PHE A 44 8.34 1.99 -11.40
N GLU A 45 9.63 1.71 -11.24
CA GLU A 45 10.19 0.35 -11.23
C GLU A 45 9.55 -0.52 -10.13
N ARG A 46 9.46 0.00 -8.90
CA ARG A 46 8.80 -0.72 -7.79
C ARG A 46 7.34 -1.06 -8.10
N ARG A 47 6.62 -0.15 -8.76
CA ARG A 47 5.24 -0.39 -9.18
C ARG A 47 5.17 -1.43 -10.30
N THR A 48 6.13 -1.44 -11.22
CA THR A 48 6.25 -2.45 -12.28
C THR A 48 6.51 -3.83 -11.68
N VAL A 49 7.52 -3.97 -10.83
CA VAL A 49 7.84 -5.23 -10.15
C VAL A 49 6.64 -5.73 -9.33
N ALA A 50 5.94 -4.85 -8.62
CA ALA A 50 4.74 -5.23 -7.88
C ALA A 50 3.63 -5.76 -8.81
N ARG A 51 3.39 -5.10 -9.96
CA ARG A 51 2.43 -5.54 -10.99
C ARG A 51 2.77 -6.88 -11.61
N GLU A 52 4.05 -7.18 -11.77
CA GLU A 52 4.54 -8.43 -12.37
C GLU A 52 4.63 -9.57 -11.36
N THR A 53 4.58 -9.27 -10.07
CA THR A 53 4.68 -10.25 -8.99
C THR A 53 3.34 -10.43 -8.29
N TRP A 54 3.23 -9.94 -7.04
CA TRP A 54 2.14 -10.24 -6.12
C TRP A 54 0.83 -9.48 -6.41
N LEU A 55 0.88 -8.41 -7.22
CA LEU A 55 -0.33 -7.76 -7.74
C LEU A 55 -0.84 -8.43 -9.02
N SER A 56 -0.05 -9.31 -9.63
CA SER A 56 -0.50 -10.10 -10.77
C SER A 56 -1.40 -11.24 -10.29
N GLY A 57 -2.56 -11.42 -10.91
CA GLY A 57 -3.19 -12.75 -10.94
C GLY A 57 -4.27 -13.08 -9.90
N THR A 58 -4.92 -12.13 -9.24
CA THR A 58 -6.07 -12.46 -8.40
C THR A 58 -7.38 -11.94 -8.99
N SER A 59 -8.15 -12.84 -9.63
CA SER A 59 -9.39 -12.53 -10.36
C SER A 59 -10.47 -11.81 -9.54
N ARG A 60 -10.38 -11.86 -8.21
CA ARG A 60 -11.34 -11.26 -7.27
C ARG A 60 -10.72 -10.17 -6.37
N VAL A 61 -9.50 -9.75 -6.66
CA VAL A 61 -8.82 -8.68 -5.91
C VAL A 61 -8.59 -7.52 -6.87
N LYS A 62 -8.94 -6.32 -6.44
CA LYS A 62 -8.61 -5.10 -7.18
C LYS A 62 -7.54 -4.34 -6.42
N SER A 63 -6.43 -4.08 -7.09
CA SER A 63 -5.31 -3.33 -6.53
C SER A 63 -5.17 -1.95 -7.17
N PHE A 64 -4.88 -0.95 -6.35
CA PHE A 64 -4.68 0.43 -6.77
C PHE A 64 -3.41 1.00 -6.15
N PHE A 65 -2.67 1.78 -6.93
CA PHE A 65 -1.57 2.59 -6.40
C PHE A 65 -2.11 3.96 -6.00
N VAL A 66 -1.95 4.30 -4.74
CA VAL A 66 -2.30 5.63 -4.21
C VAL A 66 -1.07 6.51 -4.33
N VAL A 67 -1.16 7.55 -5.16
CA VAL A 67 -0.06 8.47 -5.46
C VAL A 67 -0.56 9.91 -5.31
N GLY A 68 0.25 10.77 -4.68
CA GLY A 68 -0.09 12.17 -4.47
C GLY A 68 -0.35 12.96 -5.77
N GLN A 69 -1.33 13.87 -5.72
CA GLN A 69 -1.75 14.71 -6.85
C GLN A 69 -0.77 15.83 -7.19
N GLN A 70 0.04 16.28 -6.23
CA GLN A 70 1.05 17.32 -6.45
C GLN A 70 2.46 16.75 -6.20
N PRO A 71 3.45 17.16 -7.01
CA PRO A 71 4.83 16.81 -6.72
C PRO A 71 5.32 17.62 -5.51
N CYS A 72 6.13 17.00 -4.66
CA CYS A 72 6.82 17.75 -3.62
C CYS A 72 7.92 18.60 -4.26
N ARG A 73 7.94 19.90 -3.95
CA ARG A 73 8.93 20.85 -4.49
C ARG A 73 10.29 20.75 -3.78
N VAL A 74 10.31 20.16 -2.59
CA VAL A 74 11.53 19.94 -1.81
C VAL A 74 12.22 18.68 -2.34
N PRO A 75 13.50 18.75 -2.76
CA PRO A 75 14.28 17.57 -3.12
C PRO A 75 14.31 16.54 -1.96
N PRO A 76 14.29 15.22 -2.22
CA PRO A 76 14.27 14.21 -1.16
C PRO A 76 15.35 14.37 -0.08
N GLU A 77 16.55 14.80 -0.47
CA GLU A 77 17.71 15.08 0.38
C GLU A 77 17.49 16.24 1.35
N ASP A 78 16.63 17.20 1.00
CA ASP A 78 16.34 18.41 1.77
C ASP A 78 15.09 18.22 2.67
N ARG A 79 14.49 17.03 2.71
CA ARG A 79 13.27 16.79 3.48
C ARG A 79 13.58 16.35 4.90
N VAL A 80 12.72 16.75 5.84
CA VAL A 80 12.79 16.25 7.23
C VAL A 80 12.57 14.74 7.32
N ASP A 81 11.75 14.20 6.42
CA ASP A 81 11.46 12.77 6.29
C ASP A 81 11.16 12.43 4.83
N PRO A 82 11.54 11.25 4.31
CA PRO A 82 11.33 10.87 2.91
C PRO A 82 9.87 10.92 2.43
N TYR A 83 8.91 10.77 3.35
CA TYR A 83 7.48 10.70 3.07
C TYR A 83 6.76 12.04 3.28
N VAL A 84 7.40 13.02 3.93
CA VAL A 84 6.82 14.32 4.26
C VAL A 84 7.33 15.39 3.31
N CYS A 85 6.45 16.29 2.85
CA CYS A 85 6.84 17.41 2.01
C CYS A 85 7.16 18.66 2.85
N ALA A 86 8.08 18.53 3.80
CA ALA A 86 8.58 19.62 4.61
C ALA A 86 10.10 19.70 4.48
N ARG A 87 10.61 20.92 4.25
CA ARG A 87 12.05 21.16 4.21
C ARG A 87 12.63 20.98 5.59
N TRP A 88 13.79 20.35 5.66
CA TRP A 88 14.58 20.27 6.87
C TRP A 88 15.29 21.60 7.10
N GLU A 89 14.91 22.28 8.18
CA GLU A 89 15.49 23.56 8.60
C GLU A 89 16.11 23.35 9.99
N PRO A 90 17.40 22.98 10.07
CA PRO A 90 18.05 22.79 11.35
C PRO A 90 18.27 24.12 12.08
N ASN A 91 18.10 24.11 13.39
CA ASN A 91 18.49 25.24 14.24
C ASN A 91 20.02 25.30 14.37
N VAL A 92 20.66 26.08 13.51
CA VAL A 92 22.13 26.18 13.44
C VAL A 92 22.78 26.82 14.66
N THR A 93 22.07 27.64 15.44
CA THR A 93 22.65 28.25 16.65
C THR A 93 22.91 27.20 17.73
N GLU A 94 21.92 26.34 17.99
CA GLU A 94 22.03 25.24 18.95
C GLU A 94 23.07 24.19 18.52
N ILE A 95 23.20 23.94 17.21
CA ILE A 95 24.22 23.04 16.67
C ILE A 95 25.62 23.60 16.88
N ASN A 96 25.83 24.89 16.63
CA ASN A 96 27.14 25.52 16.81
C ASN A 96 27.56 25.55 18.28
N GLU A 97 26.65 25.87 19.21
CA GLU A 97 26.94 25.84 20.65
C GLU A 97 27.37 24.45 21.13
N ASN A 98 26.68 23.41 20.67
CA ASN A 98 27.02 22.03 21.00
C ASN A 98 28.36 21.60 20.38
N LEU A 99 28.63 21.98 19.13
CA LEU A 99 29.92 21.70 18.46
C LEU A 99 31.08 22.42 19.14
N GLU A 100 30.90 23.66 19.59
CA GLU A 100 31.91 24.42 20.32
C GLU A 100 32.19 23.78 21.68
N PHE A 101 31.15 23.37 22.41
CA PHE A 101 31.30 22.63 23.67
C PHE A 101 32.07 21.32 23.46
N LEU A 102 31.72 20.53 22.43
CA LEU A 102 32.38 19.27 22.12
C LEU A 102 33.84 19.48 21.67
N ARG A 103 34.12 20.52 20.89
CA ARG A 103 35.48 20.87 20.47
C ARG A 103 36.33 21.33 21.65
N TYR A 104 35.77 22.17 22.52
CA TYR A 104 36.44 22.66 23.73
C TYR A 104 36.76 21.52 24.69
N ASN A 105 35.79 20.63 24.96
CA ASN A 105 36.00 19.49 25.85
C ASN A 105 36.89 18.41 25.23
N GLY A 106 36.80 18.18 23.92
CA GLY A 106 37.70 17.27 23.21
C GLY A 106 39.16 17.74 23.20
N GLN A 107 39.40 19.04 23.32
CA GLN A 107 40.75 19.62 23.46
C GLN A 107 41.23 19.73 24.92
N ASN A 108 40.34 19.52 25.90
CA ASN A 108 40.68 19.58 27.31
C ASN A 108 40.69 18.16 27.93
N PRO A 109 41.85 17.46 27.93
CA PRO A 109 41.93 16.08 28.41
C PRO A 109 41.67 15.91 29.92
N ARG A 110 41.46 17.00 30.66
CA ARG A 110 41.25 16.98 32.13
C ARG A 110 39.81 16.68 32.55
N LEU A 111 38.86 16.62 31.62
CA LEU A 111 37.44 16.37 31.94
C LEU A 111 36.96 14.93 31.69
N PHE A 112 37.82 14.06 31.15
CA PHE A 112 37.52 12.64 30.90
C PHE A 112 38.16 11.69 31.94
N SER A 113 38.59 12.20 33.08
CA SER A 113 38.95 11.35 34.21
C SER A 113 37.74 11.23 35.15
N PRO A 114 37.29 9.99 35.45
CA PRO A 114 36.13 9.73 36.30
C PRO A 114 36.30 10.22 37.74
#